data_AF-A0A7X9C0L9-F1
#
_entry.id   AF-A0A7X9C0L9-F1
#
_cell.length_a   1.000
_cell.length_b   1.000
_cell.length_c   1.000
_cell.angle_alpha   90.00
_cell.angle_beta   90.00
_cell.angle_gamma   90.00
#
_symmetry.space_group_name_H-M   'P 1'
#
loop_
_entity.id
_entity.type
_entity.pdbx_description
1 polymer ?
#
loop_
_entity_poly.entity_id
_entity_poly.type
_entity_poly.pdbx_seq_one_letter_code
_entity_poly.pdbx_strand_id
1 'polypeptide(L)'
;MVKITFLPGHKVIEVPEGSTILQAAVSAGEQIESTCGGRGTCGKCKVKVEEGSIAPSIDPGKKFISDEELKEGWVLACRVKVEKDLTVTLKAQHIDAHQRKTQLNQLTDLDIQPLIQKHFLKMPRPTVEDQRPDWDRLMEALPNGEVQFNRVLAVTLPKILHEANFEVTAVTSGNTLLAVEPGDTTGRSFGLAIDIGTTTTVAYLMDLNTGKAIASSALTNPQKAYGADVISRITHASKGLKELKQLQDLVIGGLNEIIADIVKQTGVKKEEIYEAVVVSNTTMSHLFMGIDPTYLAPAP
;
A
#
# COMPACT_ATOMS: atom_id res chain seq x y z
N MET A 1 -16.09 34.20 5.76
CA MET A 1 -15.76 32.80 6.08
C MET A 1 -17.06 32.10 6.40
N VAL A 2 -17.25 30.88 5.90
CA VAL A 2 -18.48 30.09 6.05
C VAL A 2 -18.13 28.69 6.53
N LYS A 3 -19.01 28.07 7.33
CA LYS A 3 -18.78 26.73 7.90
C LYS A 3 -19.38 25.64 7.05
N ILE A 4 -18.63 24.57 6.86
CA ILE A 4 -19.11 23.37 6.20
C ILE A 4 -18.84 22.14 7.05
N THR A 5 -19.87 21.33 7.23
CA THR A 5 -19.83 20.08 7.99
C THR A 5 -19.92 18.89 7.03
N PHE A 6 -18.96 17.97 7.11
CA PHE A 6 -18.94 16.74 6.33
C PHE A 6 -19.39 15.53 7.18
N LEU A 7 -20.40 14.82 6.70
CA LEU A 7 -20.91 13.56 7.26
C LEU A 7 -20.44 12.36 6.45
N PRO A 8 -20.24 11.17 7.07
CA PRO A 8 -20.54 10.83 8.47
C PRO A 8 -19.44 11.19 9.49
N GLY A 9 -18.30 11.71 9.06
CA GLY A 9 -17.16 12.02 9.94
C GLY A 9 -17.36 13.20 10.90
N HIS A 10 -18.48 13.92 10.81
CA HIS A 10 -18.80 15.14 11.56
C HIS A 10 -17.67 16.19 11.53
N LYS A 11 -16.93 16.26 10.43
CA LYS A 11 -15.78 17.15 10.30
C LYS A 11 -16.23 18.55 9.89
N VAL A 12 -15.89 19.55 10.70
CA VAL A 12 -16.26 20.95 10.46
C VAL A 12 -15.03 21.75 10.07
N ILE A 13 -15.12 22.51 8.98
CA ILE A 13 -14.08 23.46 8.57
C ILE A 13 -14.68 24.82 8.21
N GLU A 14 -13.84 25.86 8.25
CA GLU A 14 -14.19 27.19 7.74
C GLU A 14 -13.47 27.45 6.41
N VAL A 15 -14.21 27.93 5.42
CA VAL A 15 -13.68 28.25 4.08
C VAL A 15 -14.06 29.67 3.65
N PRO A 16 -13.29 30.29 2.73
CA PRO A 16 -13.72 31.53 2.09
C PRO A 16 -15.06 31.36 1.39
N GLU A 17 -15.91 32.38 1.49
CA GLU A 17 -17.19 32.42 0.79
C GLU A 17 -16.97 32.30 -0.73
N GLY A 18 -17.80 31.49 -1.39
CA GLY A 18 -17.67 31.21 -2.83
C GLY A 18 -16.71 30.06 -3.17
N SER A 19 -16.06 29.43 -2.18
CA SER A 19 -15.33 28.17 -2.37
C SER A 19 -16.29 27.06 -2.80
N THR A 20 -15.85 26.14 -3.64
CA THR A 20 -16.67 24.96 -4.00
C THR A 20 -16.70 23.93 -2.87
N ILE A 21 -17.75 23.11 -2.81
CA ILE A 21 -17.82 21.97 -1.87
C ILE A 21 -16.61 21.04 -2.06
N LEU A 22 -16.14 20.85 -3.31
CA LEU A 22 -14.96 20.06 -3.60
C LEU A 22 -13.69 20.66 -2.98
N GLN A 23 -13.47 21.97 -3.11
CA GLN A 23 -12.32 22.65 -2.50
C GLN A 23 -12.37 22.59 -0.98
N ALA A 24 -13.56 22.73 -0.41
CA ALA A 24 -13.78 22.55 1.01
C ALA A 24 -13.46 21.12 1.47
N ALA A 25 -13.92 20.09 0.75
CA ALA A 25 -13.64 18.71 1.08
C ALA A 25 -12.13 18.41 1.03
N VAL A 26 -11.43 18.92 0.00
CA VAL A 26 -9.97 18.81 -0.09
C VAL A 26 -9.28 19.48 1.10
N SER A 27 -9.73 20.68 1.49
CA SER A 27 -9.19 21.41 2.65
C SER A 27 -9.48 20.69 3.97
N ALA A 28 -10.63 20.00 4.06
CA ALA A 28 -10.99 19.15 5.19
C ALA A 28 -10.27 17.79 5.15
N GLY A 29 -9.53 17.44 4.10
CA GLY A 29 -8.98 16.09 3.92
C GLY A 29 -10.05 15.01 3.71
N GLU A 30 -11.28 15.41 3.39
CA GLU A 30 -12.40 14.53 3.05
C GLU A 30 -12.32 14.08 1.58
N GLN A 31 -12.79 12.86 1.30
CA GLN A 31 -12.63 12.25 -0.02
C GLN A 31 -13.89 12.36 -0.87
N ILE A 32 -13.77 13.03 -2.02
CA ILE A 32 -14.78 13.07 -3.08
C ILE A 32 -14.10 12.70 -4.39
N GLU A 33 -14.67 11.76 -5.15
CA GLU A 33 -14.13 11.39 -6.47
C GLU A 33 -14.19 12.57 -7.44
N SER A 34 -13.06 12.96 -8.04
CA SER A 34 -13.00 14.05 -9.00
C SER A 34 -11.97 13.80 -10.10
N THR A 35 -12.25 12.85 -10.98
CA THR A 35 -11.33 12.49 -12.08
C THR A 35 -11.12 13.62 -13.10
N CYS A 36 -12.08 14.56 -13.19
CA CYS A 36 -11.95 15.73 -14.07
C CYS A 36 -11.27 16.94 -13.41
N GLY A 37 -10.85 16.85 -12.14
CA GLY A 37 -10.25 17.98 -11.42
C GLY A 37 -11.21 19.16 -11.19
N GLY A 38 -12.51 18.89 -11.09
CA GLY A 38 -13.53 19.91 -10.85
C GLY A 38 -14.08 20.62 -12.09
N ARG A 39 -13.76 20.14 -13.30
CA ARG A 39 -14.29 20.70 -14.57
C ARG A 39 -15.77 20.42 -14.83
N GLY A 40 -16.44 19.62 -14.00
CA GLY A 40 -17.86 19.29 -14.17
C GLY A 40 -18.16 18.31 -15.32
N THR A 41 -17.17 17.61 -15.86
CA THR A 41 -17.33 16.76 -17.06
C THR A 41 -17.47 15.26 -16.77
N CYS A 42 -17.21 14.82 -15.54
CA CYS A 42 -17.18 13.38 -15.19
C CYS A 42 -18.36 12.89 -14.34
N GLY A 43 -19.09 13.78 -13.66
CA GLY A 43 -20.22 13.40 -12.78
C GLY A 43 -19.86 12.65 -11.48
N LYS A 44 -18.58 12.38 -11.21
CA LYS A 44 -18.16 11.52 -10.08
C LYS A 44 -18.18 12.18 -8.70
N CYS A 45 -18.12 13.51 -8.64
CA CYS A 45 -18.06 14.25 -7.37
C CYS A 45 -19.43 14.48 -6.73
N LYS A 46 -20.30 13.47 -6.78
CA LYS A 46 -21.70 13.57 -6.35
C LYS A 46 -21.80 13.50 -4.82
N VAL A 47 -22.44 14.49 -4.22
CA VAL A 47 -22.65 14.60 -2.78
C VAL A 47 -24.07 15.02 -2.48
N LYS A 48 -24.54 14.79 -1.26
CA LYS A 48 -25.88 15.21 -0.82
C LYS A 48 -25.77 16.37 0.15
N VAL A 49 -26.50 17.45 -0.10
CA VAL A 49 -26.65 18.57 0.82
C VAL A 49 -27.86 18.27 1.71
N GLU A 50 -27.62 18.11 3.02
CA GLU A 50 -28.68 17.80 3.99
C GLU A 50 -29.32 19.08 4.54
N GLU A 51 -28.49 20.08 4.86
CA GLU A 51 -28.92 21.34 5.45
C GLU A 51 -28.13 22.51 4.86
N GLY A 52 -28.79 23.65 4.67
CA GLY A 52 -28.25 24.84 4.03
C GLY A 52 -28.85 25.10 2.64
N SER A 53 -28.92 26.37 2.23
CA SER A 53 -29.48 26.76 0.93
C SER A 53 -28.41 26.70 -0.15
N ILE A 54 -28.64 25.92 -1.21
CA ILE A 54 -27.86 25.99 -2.46
C ILE A 54 -28.29 27.25 -3.21
N ALA A 55 -27.34 28.09 -3.63
CA ALA A 55 -27.64 29.28 -4.41
C ALA A 55 -28.36 28.92 -5.73
N PRO A 56 -29.51 29.55 -6.08
CA PRO A 56 -30.31 29.20 -7.26
C PRO A 56 -29.61 29.37 -8.62
N SER A 57 -28.49 30.09 -8.66
CA SER A 57 -27.84 30.56 -9.89
C SER A 57 -26.81 29.59 -10.49
N ILE A 58 -26.62 28.41 -9.89
CA ILE A 58 -25.52 27.50 -10.22
C ILE A 58 -26.06 26.23 -10.85
N ASP A 59 -25.52 25.84 -12.01
CA ASP A 59 -25.74 24.52 -12.61
C ASP A 59 -25.15 23.43 -11.69
N PRO A 60 -25.97 22.71 -10.92
CA PRO A 60 -25.53 21.75 -9.91
C PRO A 60 -25.00 20.45 -10.54
N GLY A 61 -24.94 20.38 -11.88
CA GLY A 61 -24.57 19.20 -12.64
C GLY A 61 -25.78 18.49 -13.25
N LYS A 62 -26.74 19.23 -13.82
CA LYS A 62 -27.97 18.67 -14.44
C LYS A 62 -27.72 17.59 -15.50
N LYS A 63 -26.51 17.56 -16.07
CA LYS A 63 -26.07 16.51 -17.00
C LYS A 63 -25.91 15.12 -16.34
N PHE A 64 -25.68 15.07 -15.04
CA PHE A 64 -25.33 13.85 -14.28
C PHE A 64 -26.24 13.61 -13.06
N ILE A 65 -27.20 14.50 -12.81
CA ILE A 65 -28.11 14.44 -11.67
C ILE A 65 -29.52 14.67 -12.20
N SER A 66 -30.44 13.74 -11.91
CA SER A 66 -31.84 13.88 -12.31
C SER A 66 -32.56 14.96 -11.51
N ASP A 67 -33.74 15.38 -11.98
CA ASP A 67 -34.54 16.37 -11.26
C ASP A 67 -35.05 15.84 -9.92
N GLU A 68 -35.28 14.53 -9.79
CA GLU A 68 -35.60 13.86 -8.52
C GLU A 68 -34.42 13.91 -7.55
N GLU A 69 -33.22 13.55 -8.03
CA GLU A 69 -32.02 13.58 -7.21
C GLU A 69 -31.68 15.00 -6.74
N LEU A 70 -31.91 16.02 -7.59
CA LEU A 70 -31.76 17.42 -7.20
C LEU A 70 -32.73 17.83 -6.10
N LYS A 71 -33.99 17.36 -6.14
CA LYS A 71 -34.98 17.61 -5.08
C LYS A 71 -34.59 16.94 -3.77
N GLU A 72 -33.90 15.81 -3.83
CA GLU A 72 -33.33 15.12 -2.68
C GLU A 72 -32.01 15.76 -2.17
N GLY A 73 -31.54 16.84 -2.79
CA GLY A 73 -30.34 17.57 -2.39
C GLY A 73 -29.04 17.03 -2.98
N TRP A 74 -29.08 16.13 -3.96
CA TRP A 74 -27.88 15.65 -4.64
C TRP A 74 -27.32 16.71 -5.59
N VAL A 75 -26.02 16.97 -5.49
CA VAL A 75 -25.31 17.95 -6.31
C VAL A 75 -23.90 17.47 -6.68
N LEU A 76 -23.29 18.08 -7.70
CA LEU A 76 -21.86 17.93 -7.96
C LEU A 76 -21.06 18.90 -7.09
N ALA A 77 -20.23 18.35 -6.21
CA ALA A 77 -19.40 19.12 -5.28
C ALA A 77 -18.48 20.14 -5.97
N CYS A 78 -18.04 19.89 -7.21
CA CYS A 78 -17.21 20.84 -7.95
C CYS A 78 -17.98 22.00 -8.57
N ARG A 79 -19.31 21.92 -8.63
CA ARG A 79 -20.15 22.93 -9.26
C ARG A 79 -20.79 23.86 -8.23
N VAL A 80 -21.12 23.34 -7.05
CA VAL A 80 -21.77 24.11 -6.00
C VAL A 80 -20.77 24.88 -5.15
N LYS A 81 -21.04 26.18 -4.98
CA LYS A 81 -20.29 27.08 -4.10
C LYS A 81 -20.94 27.18 -2.73
N VAL A 82 -20.12 27.38 -1.70
CA VAL A 82 -20.52 27.56 -0.31
C VAL A 82 -20.63 29.06 -0.03
N GLU A 83 -21.86 29.56 0.07
CA GLU A 83 -22.17 30.97 0.40
C GLU A 83 -22.68 31.14 1.84
N LYS A 84 -23.20 30.07 2.43
CA LYS A 84 -23.70 30.02 3.80
C LYS A 84 -23.31 28.69 4.44
N ASP A 85 -23.53 28.60 5.74
CA ASP A 85 -23.27 27.39 6.49
C ASP A 85 -24.06 26.20 5.93
N LEU A 86 -23.40 25.05 5.84
CA LEU A 86 -23.78 23.95 4.96
C LEU A 86 -23.38 22.61 5.57
N THR A 87 -24.29 21.63 5.52
CA THR A 87 -24.00 20.24 5.90
C THR A 87 -24.09 19.32 4.68
N VAL A 88 -23.01 18.58 4.41
CA VAL A 88 -22.87 17.70 3.25
C VAL A 88 -22.63 16.26 3.70
N THR A 89 -23.45 15.34 3.21
CA THR A 89 -23.22 13.90 3.31
C THR A 89 -22.41 13.41 2.11
N LEU A 90 -21.27 12.80 2.41
CA LEU A 90 -20.45 12.10 1.43
C LEU A 90 -21.07 10.74 1.13
N LYS A 91 -21.10 10.31 -0.14
CA LYS A 91 -21.49 8.92 -0.43
C LYS A 91 -20.52 7.98 0.27
N ALA A 92 -21.04 7.02 1.02
CA ALA A 92 -20.26 5.92 1.59
C ALA A 92 -19.69 5.07 0.44
N GLN A 93 -18.53 5.47 -0.12
CA GLN A 93 -17.91 4.79 -1.27
C GLN A 93 -16.65 4.01 -0.90
N HIS A 94 -16.15 4.14 0.33
CA HIS A 94 -14.86 3.56 0.71
C HIS A 94 -14.92 2.18 1.38
N ILE A 95 -16.11 1.68 1.76
CA ILE A 95 -16.23 0.38 2.43
C ILE A 95 -16.32 -0.77 1.40
N ASP A 96 -17.10 -0.62 0.32
CA ASP A 96 -17.38 -1.72 -0.61
C ASP A 96 -16.26 -2.08 -1.60
N ALA A 97 -15.43 -1.10 -2.01
CA ALA A 97 -14.31 -1.38 -2.91
C ALA A 97 -13.11 -1.98 -2.15
N HIS A 98 -12.95 -1.60 -0.88
CA HIS A 98 -11.94 -2.15 0.02
C HIS A 98 -12.27 -3.61 0.33
N GLN A 99 -13.50 -3.90 0.79
CA GLN A 99 -13.94 -5.27 1.10
C GLN A 99 -13.89 -6.23 -0.09
N ARG A 100 -14.29 -5.79 -1.30
CA ARG A 100 -14.22 -6.65 -2.50
C ARG A 100 -12.79 -6.96 -2.94
N LYS A 101 -11.84 -6.06 -2.69
CA LYS A 101 -10.43 -6.24 -3.05
C LYS A 101 -9.59 -6.88 -1.95
N THR A 102 -10.11 -7.02 -0.73
CA THR A 102 -9.43 -7.69 0.39
C THR A 102 -10.03 -9.06 0.70
N GLN A 103 -11.17 -9.42 0.09
CA GLN A 103 -11.75 -10.76 0.17
C GLN A 103 -10.78 -11.80 -0.39
N LEU A 104 -10.14 -12.51 0.54
CA LEU A 104 -9.38 -13.72 0.24
C LEU A 104 -10.37 -14.84 -0.13
N ASN A 105 -10.46 -15.16 -1.41
CA ASN A 105 -10.89 -16.50 -1.78
C ASN A 105 -9.71 -17.44 -1.49
N GLN A 106 -9.91 -18.43 -0.61
CA GLN A 106 -8.89 -19.43 -0.36
C GLN A 106 -8.55 -20.13 -1.67
N LEU A 107 -7.31 -19.98 -2.11
CA LEU A 107 -6.77 -20.78 -3.21
C LEU A 107 -6.75 -22.25 -2.73
N THR A 108 -7.26 -23.13 -3.59
CA THR A 108 -7.24 -24.60 -3.44
C THR A 108 -5.82 -25.13 -3.19
N ASP A 109 -5.69 -26.35 -2.69
CA ASP A 109 -4.40 -27.01 -2.45
C ASP A 109 -3.50 -26.96 -3.70
N LEU A 110 -2.48 -26.10 -3.64
CA LEU A 110 -1.46 -25.95 -4.66
C LEU A 110 -0.21 -26.71 -4.23
N ASP A 111 0.42 -27.41 -5.16
CA ASP A 111 1.79 -27.90 -4.97
C ASP A 111 2.73 -26.69 -5.05
N ILE A 112 3.24 -26.26 -3.90
CA ILE A 112 4.04 -25.03 -3.77
C ILE A 112 5.52 -25.35 -3.65
N GLN A 113 6.32 -24.57 -4.37
CA GLN A 113 7.78 -24.62 -4.32
C GLN A 113 8.30 -23.22 -4.00
N PRO A 114 8.27 -22.80 -2.72
CA PRO A 114 8.73 -21.47 -2.33
C PRO A 114 10.22 -21.33 -2.62
N LEU A 115 10.61 -20.16 -3.13
CA LEU A 115 12.03 -19.82 -3.36
C LEU A 115 12.79 -19.75 -2.04
N ILE A 116 12.11 -19.28 -0.99
CA ILE A 116 12.65 -19.20 0.36
C ILE A 116 12.58 -20.57 1.02
N GLN A 117 13.74 -21.08 1.43
CA GLN A 117 13.88 -22.33 2.17
C GLN A 117 14.43 -22.05 3.57
N LYS A 118 13.85 -22.71 4.58
CA LYS A 118 14.32 -22.65 5.96
C LYS A 118 14.83 -24.01 6.41
N HIS A 119 16.06 -24.04 6.91
CA HIS A 119 16.74 -25.25 7.36
C HIS A 119 17.01 -25.13 8.85
N PHE A 120 16.33 -25.92 9.68
CA PHE A 120 16.66 -26.01 11.10
C PHE A 120 17.90 -26.87 11.29
N LEU A 121 18.94 -26.29 11.88
CA LEU A 121 20.27 -26.87 11.99
C LEU A 121 20.65 -27.02 13.46
N LYS A 122 21.21 -28.19 13.79
CA LYS A 122 21.88 -28.44 15.07
C LYS A 122 23.35 -28.67 14.82
N MET A 123 24.19 -27.76 15.28
CA MET A 123 25.63 -27.82 15.07
C MET A 123 26.37 -28.20 16.35
N PRO A 124 27.49 -28.94 16.25
CA PRO A 124 28.33 -29.20 17.40
C PRO A 124 28.96 -27.89 17.89
N ARG A 125 29.05 -27.72 19.22
CA ARG A 125 29.74 -26.59 19.85
C ARG A 125 31.25 -26.64 19.54
N PRO A 126 31.94 -25.49 19.46
CA PRO A 126 33.39 -25.47 19.31
C PRO A 126 34.07 -26.14 20.51
N THR A 127 35.12 -26.92 20.23
CA THR A 127 35.96 -27.57 21.25
C THR A 127 37.44 -27.34 20.93
N VAL A 128 38.34 -27.85 21.80
CA VAL A 128 39.78 -27.80 21.53
C VAL A 128 40.13 -28.63 20.29
N GLU A 129 39.38 -29.70 20.03
CA GLU A 129 39.54 -30.61 18.90
C GLU A 129 38.85 -30.08 17.62
N ASP A 130 37.78 -29.30 17.77
CA ASP A 130 37.03 -28.68 16.67
C ASP A 130 37.02 -27.14 16.79
N GLN A 131 38.04 -26.53 16.20
CA GLN A 131 38.29 -25.08 16.21
C GLN A 131 37.78 -24.39 14.92
N ARG A 132 36.87 -25.02 14.18
CA ARG A 132 36.36 -24.44 12.93
C ARG A 132 35.62 -23.12 13.20
N PRO A 133 35.81 -22.09 12.35
CA PRO A 133 35.07 -20.84 12.42
C PRO A 133 33.56 -21.04 12.31
N ASP A 134 32.79 -20.14 12.92
CA ASP A 134 31.33 -20.17 12.91
C ASP A 134 30.72 -20.18 11.51
N TRP A 135 31.33 -19.47 10.56
CA TRP A 135 30.87 -19.46 9.17
C TRP A 135 31.00 -20.85 8.55
N ASP A 136 32.18 -21.46 8.63
CA ASP A 136 32.45 -22.78 8.06
C ASP A 136 31.58 -23.86 8.72
N ARG A 137 31.37 -23.75 10.04
CA ARG A 137 30.47 -24.62 10.81
C ARG A 137 29.03 -24.55 10.29
N LEU A 138 28.55 -23.35 9.96
CA LEU A 138 27.23 -23.16 9.35
C LEU A 138 27.17 -23.72 7.93
N MET A 139 28.21 -23.50 7.12
CA MET A 139 28.25 -23.97 5.72
C MET A 139 28.20 -25.49 5.65
N GLU A 140 28.97 -26.18 6.49
CA GLU A 140 28.96 -27.65 6.54
C GLU A 140 27.64 -28.24 7.03
N ALA A 141 26.89 -27.51 7.87
CA ALA A 141 25.58 -27.93 8.35
C ALA A 141 24.47 -27.70 7.32
N LEU A 142 24.66 -26.80 6.36
CA LEU A 142 23.67 -26.48 5.33
C LEU A 142 23.57 -27.60 4.29
N PRO A 143 22.35 -28.07 3.92
CA PRO A 143 22.17 -29.17 2.98
C PRO A 143 22.80 -28.95 1.59
N ASN A 144 22.86 -27.70 1.13
CA ASN A 144 23.39 -27.34 -0.18
C ASN A 144 24.80 -26.73 -0.13
N GLY A 145 25.44 -26.66 1.06
CA GLY A 145 26.87 -26.44 1.30
C GLY A 145 27.56 -25.15 0.80
N GLU A 146 27.01 -24.47 -0.20
CA GLU A 146 27.65 -23.36 -0.89
C GLU A 146 26.69 -22.18 -1.01
N VAL A 147 26.73 -21.30 -0.01
CA VAL A 147 26.11 -19.98 -0.09
C VAL A 147 27.18 -18.91 -0.22
N GLN A 148 26.86 -17.83 -0.94
CA GLN A 148 27.79 -16.70 -1.07
C GLN A 148 28.06 -16.06 0.30
N PHE A 149 29.33 -15.74 0.55
CA PHE A 149 29.73 -15.08 1.80
C PHE A 149 29.04 -13.72 1.93
N ASN A 150 28.28 -13.55 3.01
CA ASN A 150 27.60 -12.31 3.32
C ASN A 150 28.21 -11.69 4.58
N ARG A 151 28.99 -10.61 4.40
CA ARG A 151 29.64 -9.89 5.50
C ARG A 151 28.65 -9.41 6.57
N VAL A 152 27.45 -8.98 6.19
CA VAL A 152 26.45 -8.46 7.14
C VAL A 152 26.00 -9.56 8.10
N LEU A 153 25.73 -10.74 7.57
CA LEU A 153 25.36 -11.91 8.39
C LEU A 153 26.55 -12.43 9.20
N ALA A 154 27.75 -12.47 8.61
CA ALA A 154 28.94 -12.93 9.30
C ALA A 154 29.27 -12.11 10.57
N VAL A 155 28.93 -10.81 10.60
CA VAL A 155 29.12 -9.96 11.79
C VAL A 155 28.21 -10.39 12.95
N THR A 156 26.98 -10.80 12.69
CA THR A 156 26.01 -11.16 13.74
C THR A 156 26.01 -12.64 14.08
N LEU A 157 26.52 -13.48 13.17
CA LEU A 157 26.49 -14.93 13.28
C LEU A 157 27.06 -15.49 14.60
N PRO A 158 28.26 -15.09 15.08
CA PRO A 158 28.81 -15.65 16.31
C PRO A 158 27.87 -15.46 17.52
N LYS A 159 27.31 -14.27 17.66
CA LYS A 159 26.36 -13.98 18.74
C LYS A 159 25.13 -14.88 18.65
N ILE A 160 24.55 -15.00 17.46
CA ILE A 160 23.34 -15.80 17.23
C ILE A 160 23.59 -17.28 17.55
N LEU A 161 24.70 -17.86 17.04
CA LEU A 161 25.03 -19.26 17.28
C LEU A 161 25.22 -19.55 18.77
N HIS A 162 26.00 -18.70 19.46
CA HIS A 162 26.32 -18.92 20.86
C HIS A 162 25.10 -18.72 21.78
N GLU A 163 24.29 -17.68 21.56
CA GLU A 163 23.08 -17.43 22.37
C GLU A 163 22.00 -18.50 22.14
N ALA A 164 21.92 -19.05 20.91
CA ALA A 164 20.98 -20.11 20.56
C ALA A 164 21.51 -21.53 20.83
N ASN A 165 22.64 -21.68 21.53
CA ASN A 165 23.27 -22.98 21.81
C ASN A 165 23.54 -23.82 20.54
N PHE A 166 23.86 -23.17 19.42
CA PHE A 166 24.11 -23.79 18.12
C PHE A 166 22.91 -24.53 17.51
N GLU A 167 21.69 -24.21 17.97
CA GLU A 167 20.42 -24.61 17.38
C GLU A 167 19.77 -23.40 16.71
N VAL A 168 19.85 -23.34 15.39
CA VAL A 168 19.44 -22.16 14.59
C VAL A 168 18.72 -22.58 13.33
N THR A 169 17.96 -21.66 12.75
CA THR A 169 17.35 -21.83 11.43
C THR A 169 18.07 -20.95 10.42
N ALA A 170 18.66 -21.56 9.40
CA ALA A 170 19.24 -20.84 8.27
C ALA A 170 18.18 -20.60 7.20
N VAL A 171 18.07 -19.36 6.73
CA VAL A 171 17.09 -18.96 5.70
C VAL A 171 17.82 -18.68 4.40
N THR A 172 17.46 -19.40 3.34
CA THR A 172 18.15 -19.38 2.05
C THR A 172 17.20 -19.07 0.89
N SER A 173 17.72 -18.40 -0.14
CA SER A 173 17.07 -18.23 -1.44
C SER A 173 18.07 -18.61 -2.53
N GLY A 174 17.90 -19.80 -3.13
CA GLY A 174 18.93 -20.41 -3.97
C GLY A 174 20.27 -20.51 -3.21
N ASN A 175 21.34 -19.98 -3.80
CA ASN A 175 22.70 -19.99 -3.20
C ASN A 175 22.98 -18.75 -2.32
N THR A 176 21.95 -18.08 -1.82
CA THR A 176 22.11 -16.90 -0.96
C THR A 176 21.58 -17.21 0.43
N LEU A 177 22.41 -16.99 1.45
CA LEU A 177 21.96 -16.94 2.84
C LEU A 177 21.37 -15.56 3.14
N LEU A 178 20.09 -15.53 3.51
CA LEU A 178 19.34 -14.31 3.79
C LEU A 178 19.37 -13.96 5.29
N ALA A 179 19.25 -14.97 6.16
CA ALA A 179 19.23 -14.79 7.60
C ALA A 179 19.65 -16.06 8.34
N VAL A 180 20.02 -15.88 9.61
CA VAL A 180 20.18 -16.96 10.59
C VAL A 180 19.37 -16.57 11.83
N GLU A 181 18.40 -17.40 12.18
CA GLU A 181 17.42 -17.15 13.24
C GLU A 181 17.70 -18.09 14.43
N PRO A 182 17.58 -17.64 15.68
CA PRO A 182 17.76 -18.50 16.85
C PRO A 182 16.61 -19.51 16.99
N GLY A 183 16.93 -20.78 17.24
CA GLY A 183 15.95 -21.86 17.40
C GLY A 183 15.32 -22.36 16.10
N ASP A 184 14.25 -23.15 16.24
CA ASP A 184 13.47 -23.66 15.10
C ASP A 184 12.34 -22.68 14.75
N THR A 185 12.48 -22.04 13.59
CA THR A 185 11.53 -21.08 13.02
C THR A 185 11.03 -21.52 11.64
N THR A 186 11.25 -22.80 11.28
CA THR A 186 10.88 -23.36 9.97
C THR A 186 9.39 -23.19 9.67
N GLY A 187 8.53 -23.27 10.68
CA GLY A 187 7.08 -23.05 10.56
C GLY A 187 6.65 -21.60 10.30
N ARG A 188 7.56 -20.62 10.30
CA ARG A 188 7.24 -19.19 10.14
C ARG A 188 8.01 -18.59 8.97
N SER A 189 7.45 -18.63 7.78
CA SER A 189 8.03 -18.07 6.56
C SER A 189 6.95 -17.32 5.79
N PHE A 190 7.11 -16.00 5.63
CA PHE A 190 6.06 -15.17 5.05
C PHE A 190 6.57 -14.37 3.85
N GLY A 191 5.63 -14.02 2.97
CA GLY A 191 5.86 -13.13 1.84
C GLY A 191 4.69 -12.19 1.60
N LEU A 192 4.87 -11.23 0.71
CA LEU A 192 3.86 -10.26 0.33
C LEU A 192 3.49 -10.40 -1.15
N ALA A 193 2.20 -10.48 -1.44
CA ALA A 193 1.67 -10.23 -2.78
C ALA A 193 1.06 -8.83 -2.82
N ILE A 194 1.58 -7.96 -3.68
CA ILE A 194 1.26 -6.53 -3.70
C ILE A 194 0.67 -6.15 -5.06
N ASP A 195 -0.51 -5.53 -5.07
CA ASP A 195 -1.13 -4.92 -6.25
C ASP A 195 -1.12 -3.39 -6.10
N ILE A 196 -0.34 -2.70 -6.94
CA ILE A 196 -0.30 -1.24 -7.00
C ILE A 196 -1.19 -0.76 -8.14
N GLY A 197 -2.46 -0.55 -7.83
CA GLY A 197 -3.41 0.11 -8.71
C GLY A 197 -3.30 1.64 -8.66
N THR A 198 -3.83 2.30 -9.71
CA THR A 198 -3.87 3.77 -9.77
C THR A 198 -4.70 4.37 -8.64
N THR A 199 -5.80 3.71 -8.23
CA THR A 199 -6.69 4.20 -7.16
C THR A 199 -6.49 3.46 -5.85
N THR A 200 -6.16 2.18 -5.89
CA THR A 200 -6.06 1.33 -4.69
C THR A 200 -4.74 0.58 -4.71
N THR A 201 -4.07 0.56 -3.58
CA THR A 201 -2.92 -0.31 -3.33
C THR A 201 -3.36 -1.36 -2.32
N VAL A 202 -3.08 -2.63 -2.60
CA VAL A 202 -3.45 -3.78 -1.76
C VAL A 202 -2.21 -4.62 -1.52
N ALA A 203 -2.04 -5.14 -0.31
CA ALA A 203 -1.09 -6.20 -0.04
C ALA A 203 -1.76 -7.37 0.69
N TYR A 204 -1.30 -8.57 0.38
CA TYR A 204 -1.66 -9.81 1.03
C TYR A 204 -0.43 -10.39 1.69
N LEU A 205 -0.55 -10.76 2.95
CA LEU A 205 0.45 -11.53 3.64
C LEU A 205 0.22 -13.01 3.33
N MET A 206 1.23 -13.65 2.77
CA MET A 206 1.23 -15.05 2.37
C MET A 206 2.07 -15.86 3.36
N ASP A 207 1.56 -16.99 3.80
CA ASP A 207 2.36 -18.04 4.42
C ASP A 207 3.02 -18.86 3.29
N LEU A 208 4.35 -18.80 3.21
CA LEU A 208 5.12 -19.45 2.15
C LEU A 208 5.21 -20.97 2.33
N ASN A 209 4.93 -21.48 3.53
CA ASN A 209 4.91 -22.92 3.81
C ASN A 209 3.60 -23.58 3.36
N THR A 210 2.52 -22.80 3.27
CA THR A 210 1.18 -23.31 2.93
C THR A 210 0.58 -22.69 1.67
N GLY A 211 1.19 -21.61 1.15
CA GLY A 211 0.70 -20.85 0.00
C GLY A 211 -0.57 -20.04 0.31
N LYS A 212 -1.01 -20.01 1.57
CA LYS A 212 -2.27 -19.37 1.97
C LYS A 212 -2.04 -17.91 2.29
N ALA A 213 -2.95 -17.06 1.82
CA ALA A 213 -3.05 -15.70 2.30
C ALA A 213 -3.60 -15.72 3.74
N ILE A 214 -2.89 -15.09 4.68
CA ILE A 214 -3.23 -15.08 6.11
C ILE A 214 -3.81 -13.74 6.56
N ALA A 215 -3.51 -12.65 5.84
CA ALA A 215 -4.10 -11.33 6.05
C ALA A 215 -4.02 -10.50 4.77
N SER A 216 -4.82 -9.45 4.72
CA SER A 216 -4.72 -8.43 3.68
C SER A 216 -5.01 -7.06 4.26
N SER A 217 -4.40 -6.04 3.66
CA SER A 217 -4.73 -4.65 3.94
C SER A 217 -4.64 -3.85 2.64
N ALA A 218 -5.35 -2.73 2.60
CA ALA A 218 -5.43 -1.89 1.42
C ALA A 218 -5.61 -0.43 1.81
N LEU A 219 -5.17 0.46 0.93
CA LEU A 219 -5.43 1.88 1.04
C LEU A 219 -5.68 2.52 -0.33
N THR A 220 -6.22 3.73 -0.29
CA THR A 220 -6.34 4.55 -1.50
C THR A 220 -4.97 5.06 -1.88
N ASN A 221 -4.52 4.81 -3.11
CA ASN A 221 -3.19 5.17 -3.59
C ASN A 221 -2.90 6.67 -3.31
N PRO A 222 -1.90 6.99 -2.45
CA PRO A 222 -1.67 8.37 -1.99
C PRO A 222 -1.23 9.32 -3.11
N GLN A 223 -0.74 8.79 -4.24
CA GLN A 223 -0.41 9.57 -5.43
C GLN A 223 -1.60 10.32 -6.03
N LYS A 224 -2.83 10.01 -5.62
CA LYS A 224 -4.02 10.79 -6.01
C LYS A 224 -3.88 12.29 -5.75
N ALA A 225 -3.05 12.69 -4.78
CA ALA A 225 -2.77 14.09 -4.47
C ALA A 225 -2.14 14.85 -5.65
N TYR A 226 -1.46 14.15 -6.56
CA TYR A 226 -0.73 14.71 -7.69
C TYR A 226 -1.29 14.30 -9.05
N GLY A 227 -2.40 13.57 -9.08
CA GLY A 227 -3.05 13.15 -10.32
C GLY A 227 -4.14 12.10 -10.10
N ALA A 228 -5.31 12.36 -10.67
CA ALA A 228 -6.45 11.45 -10.61
C ALA A 228 -6.33 10.26 -11.57
N ASP A 229 -5.40 10.31 -12.52
CA ASP A 229 -5.14 9.28 -13.52
C ASP A 229 -3.64 9.12 -13.78
N VAL A 230 -3.32 8.17 -14.67
CA VAL A 230 -1.95 7.82 -15.03
C VAL A 230 -1.24 8.98 -15.75
N ILE A 231 -1.91 9.65 -16.69
CA ILE A 231 -1.30 10.71 -17.52
C ILE A 231 -0.92 11.91 -16.67
N SER A 232 -1.81 12.37 -15.79
CA SER A 232 -1.54 13.48 -14.87
C SER A 232 -0.34 13.20 -13.96
N ARG A 233 -0.16 11.96 -13.50
CA ARG A 233 1.02 11.56 -12.73
C ARG A 233 2.29 11.53 -13.56
N ILE A 234 2.24 11.07 -14.82
CA ILE A 234 3.37 11.14 -15.75
C ILE A 234 3.79 12.60 -15.96
N THR A 235 2.83 13.49 -16.23
CA THR A 235 3.09 14.92 -16.43
C THR A 235 3.67 15.59 -15.17
N HIS A 236 3.30 15.13 -13.97
CA HIS A 236 3.93 15.62 -12.74
C HIS A 236 5.36 15.10 -12.60
N ALA A 237 5.58 13.79 -12.78
CA ALA A 237 6.90 13.18 -12.72
C ALA A 237 7.88 13.76 -13.74
N SER A 238 7.41 14.09 -14.95
CA SER A 238 8.24 14.63 -16.03
C SER A 238 8.78 16.04 -15.78
N LYS A 239 8.36 16.71 -14.69
CA LYS A 239 8.89 18.02 -14.30
C LYS A 239 10.31 17.93 -13.75
N GLY A 240 10.72 16.77 -13.23
CA GLY A 240 12.06 16.56 -12.70
C GLY A 240 12.16 15.40 -11.71
N LEU A 241 13.41 15.09 -11.34
CA LEU A 241 13.74 14.00 -10.40
C LEU A 241 13.08 14.19 -9.03
N LYS A 242 12.89 15.44 -8.60
CA LYS A 242 12.24 15.74 -7.32
C LYS A 242 10.76 15.33 -7.33
N GLU A 243 10.04 15.67 -8.38
CA GLU A 243 8.62 15.35 -8.55
C GLU A 243 8.39 13.85 -8.74
N LEU A 244 9.30 13.18 -9.46
CA LEU A 244 9.34 11.72 -9.54
C LEU A 244 9.54 11.09 -8.15
N LYS A 245 10.53 11.58 -7.38
CA LYS A 245 10.80 11.09 -6.02
C LYS A 245 9.59 11.28 -5.10
N GLN A 246 8.89 12.41 -5.18
CA GLN A 246 7.67 12.66 -4.40
C GLN A 246 6.58 11.60 -4.67
N LEU A 247 6.35 11.26 -5.94
CA LEU A 247 5.39 10.23 -6.31
C LEU A 247 5.83 8.83 -5.84
N GLN A 248 7.13 8.54 -5.88
CA GLN A 248 7.68 7.30 -5.35
C GLN A 248 7.49 7.21 -3.83
N ASP A 249 7.86 8.26 -3.10
CA ASP A 249 7.75 8.32 -1.64
C ASP A 249 6.33 8.08 -1.16
N LEU A 250 5.33 8.61 -1.89
CA LEU A 250 3.92 8.36 -1.59
C LEU A 250 3.52 6.88 -1.75
N VAL A 251 4.03 6.18 -2.77
CA VAL A 251 3.71 4.74 -2.95
C VAL A 251 4.43 3.91 -1.90
N ILE A 252 5.72 4.17 -1.67
CA ILE A 252 6.52 3.45 -0.67
C ILE A 252 5.96 3.69 0.74
N GLY A 253 5.62 4.94 1.07
CA GLY A 253 4.97 5.29 2.34
C GLY A 253 3.65 4.54 2.53
N GLY A 254 2.77 4.57 1.51
CA GLY A 254 1.53 3.81 1.54
C GLY A 254 1.76 2.30 1.73
N LEU A 255 2.67 1.68 0.98
CA LEU A 255 2.98 0.26 1.16
C LEU A 255 3.47 -0.05 2.57
N ASN A 256 4.32 0.81 3.15
CA ASN A 256 4.80 0.63 4.52
C ASN A 256 3.68 0.74 5.57
N GLU A 257 2.67 1.60 5.34
CA GLU A 257 1.46 1.65 6.18
C GLU A 257 0.66 0.35 6.10
N ILE A 258 0.42 -0.16 4.88
CA ILE A 258 -0.27 -1.45 4.67
C ILE A 258 0.48 -2.58 5.40
N ILE A 259 1.80 -2.64 5.25
CA ILE A 259 2.64 -3.68 5.89
C ILE A 259 2.60 -3.53 7.41
N ALA A 260 2.66 -2.31 7.95
CA ALA A 260 2.57 -2.07 9.38
C ALA A 260 1.22 -2.53 9.96
N ASP A 261 0.13 -2.27 9.24
CA ASP A 261 -1.21 -2.74 9.64
C ASP A 261 -1.30 -4.26 9.64
N ILE A 262 -0.80 -4.92 8.59
CA ILE A 262 -0.75 -6.39 8.48
C ILE A 262 0.05 -7.01 9.64
N VAL A 263 1.25 -6.47 9.92
CA VAL A 263 2.12 -6.91 11.02
C VAL A 263 1.41 -6.76 12.37
N LYS A 264 0.71 -5.63 12.58
CA LYS A 264 -0.04 -5.38 13.81
C LYS A 264 -1.22 -6.35 13.97
N GLN A 265 -1.92 -6.68 12.89
CA GLN A 265 -3.08 -7.57 12.92
C GLN A 265 -2.69 -9.03 13.16
N THR A 266 -1.55 -9.48 12.61
CA THR A 266 -1.16 -10.89 12.61
C THR A 266 -0.12 -11.26 13.67
N GLY A 267 0.61 -10.27 14.20
CA GLY A 267 1.77 -10.50 15.07
C GLY A 267 2.99 -11.07 14.35
N VAL A 268 2.96 -11.16 13.01
CA VAL A 268 4.13 -11.51 12.19
C VAL A 268 5.15 -10.38 12.26
N LYS A 269 6.43 -10.71 12.48
CA LYS A 269 7.49 -9.71 12.52
C LYS A 269 7.94 -9.36 11.10
N LYS A 270 8.42 -8.13 10.90
CA LYS A 270 8.88 -7.68 9.57
C LYS A 270 10.05 -8.52 9.06
N GLU A 271 10.88 -8.99 9.96
CA GLU A 271 12.05 -9.84 9.68
C GLU A 271 11.65 -11.26 9.24
N GLU A 272 10.39 -11.65 9.43
CA GLU A 272 9.86 -12.94 8.96
C GLU A 272 9.27 -12.87 7.55
N ILE A 273 9.22 -11.67 6.94
CA ILE A 273 8.72 -11.43 5.59
C ILE A 273 9.92 -11.41 4.63
N TYR A 274 10.15 -12.52 3.94
CA TYR A 274 11.35 -12.77 3.15
C TYR A 274 11.21 -12.43 1.67
N GLU A 275 9.99 -12.43 1.16
CA GLU A 275 9.72 -12.27 -0.26
C GLU A 275 8.59 -11.28 -0.49
N ALA A 276 8.67 -10.48 -1.55
CA ALA A 276 7.59 -9.60 -1.98
C ALA A 276 7.49 -9.62 -3.50
N VAL A 277 6.30 -9.92 -4.02
CA VAL A 277 5.97 -9.85 -5.43
C VAL A 277 5.05 -8.66 -5.66
N VAL A 278 5.47 -7.74 -6.52
CA VAL A 278 4.72 -6.52 -6.85
C VAL A 278 4.18 -6.62 -8.26
N VAL A 279 2.86 -6.45 -8.40
CA VAL A 279 2.16 -6.38 -9.68
C VAL A 279 1.54 -5.00 -9.82
N SER A 280 1.66 -4.41 -11.01
CA SER A 280 1.07 -3.11 -11.31
C SER A 280 1.03 -2.85 -12.82
N ASN A 281 0.28 -1.82 -13.24
CA ASN A 281 0.43 -1.30 -14.61
C ASN A 281 1.79 -0.61 -14.79
N THR A 282 2.23 -0.49 -16.04
CA THR A 282 3.58 -0.01 -16.39
C THR A 282 3.96 1.32 -15.74
N THR A 283 3.05 2.30 -15.70
CA THR A 283 3.35 3.59 -15.08
C THR A 283 3.48 3.47 -13.57
N MET A 284 2.60 2.71 -12.91
CA MET A 284 2.73 2.48 -11.46
C MET A 284 4.03 1.74 -11.13
N SER A 285 4.44 0.78 -11.96
CA SER A 285 5.73 0.09 -11.82
C SER A 285 6.91 1.08 -11.90
N HIS A 286 6.91 1.97 -12.89
CA HIS A 286 7.93 3.02 -13.00
C HIS A 286 7.96 3.94 -11.79
N LEU A 287 6.80 4.46 -11.36
CA LEU A 287 6.74 5.36 -10.20
C LEU A 287 7.17 4.68 -8.90
N PHE A 288 6.80 3.41 -8.70
CA PHE A 288 7.24 2.60 -7.56
C PHE A 288 8.77 2.43 -7.55
N MET A 289 9.36 2.09 -8.70
CA MET A 289 10.81 1.90 -8.82
C MET A 289 11.61 3.22 -8.91
N GLY A 290 10.93 4.37 -9.03
CA GLY A 290 11.59 5.67 -9.23
C GLY A 290 12.22 5.80 -10.62
N ILE A 291 11.66 5.11 -11.62
CA ILE A 291 12.07 5.16 -13.03
C ILE A 291 11.24 6.24 -13.74
N ASP A 292 11.88 7.03 -14.59
CA ASP A 292 11.24 8.12 -15.33
C ASP A 292 10.16 7.58 -16.30
N PRO A 293 8.87 7.94 -16.13
CA PRO A 293 7.80 7.47 -16.99
C PRO A 293 7.49 8.41 -18.17
N THR A 294 8.25 9.50 -18.37
CA THR A 294 7.93 10.60 -19.29
C THR A 294 7.55 10.13 -20.71
N TYR A 295 8.26 9.12 -21.22
CA TYR A 295 8.06 8.63 -22.58
C TYR A 295 6.98 7.54 -22.72
N LEU A 296 6.23 7.23 -21.66
CA LEU A 296 5.09 6.30 -21.74
C LEU A 296 3.82 6.93 -22.32
N ALA A 297 3.68 8.25 -22.23
CA ALA A 297 2.45 8.97 -22.64
C ALA A 297 2.40 9.39 -24.13
N PRO A 298 3.51 9.82 -24.76
CA PRO A 298 3.49 10.21 -26.17
C PRO A 298 3.22 9.04 -27.11
N ALA A 299 2.63 9.33 -28.27
CA ALA A 299 2.57 8.37 -29.38
C ALA A 299 3.98 8.18 -29.98
N PRO A 300 4.32 6.97 -30.47
CA PRO A 300 5.58 6.70 -31.17
C PRO A 300 5.66 7.43 -32.52
#